data_AF-A0A942AHX5-F1
#
_entry.id   AF-A0A942AHX5-F1
#
_cell.length_a   1.000
_cell.length_b   1.000
_cell.length_c   1.000
_cell.angle_alpha   90.00
_cell.angle_beta   90.00
_cell.angle_gamma   90.00
#
_symmetry.space_group_name_H-M   'P 1'
#
loop_
_entity.id
_entity.type
_entity.pdbx_description
1 polymer ?
#
loop_
_entity_poly.entity_id
_entity_poly.type
_entity_poly.pdbx_seq_one_letter_code
_entity_poly.pdbx_strand_id
1 'polypeptide(L)'
;MKGTIMNRSSYIFILPVILLLLGGCSQEELVSTGDNNIPDVTVDKNTVTLSFQLAGNASADTRAEHSNEDMMKEEGNVKSLIYAIFYKKTCKKKDHINLSANSYQTGNTGNNHIYTLSSGLEMDWFDENTEIFAVVNAPEEVKRDLFAETPTRPDTLTIGNTIIQELVTDSIERKARKEVYNTIITNQLQNTLVYPNRDGKIFYKPAKTTNFISHKYSLTDETKFSNYDELENKRQQTTNAETLAMYDAIIEDLSCRLELFQKDSYSNKINTYTTQEKGNHPIAEDLIQKPEILRYFLWREYSYTEDLNQTASNSLNRLIDSPL
;
A
#
# COMPACT_ATOMS: atom_id res chain seq x y z
N MET A 1 4.43 12.76 33.01
CA MET A 1 4.95 13.22 31.70
C MET A 1 3.97 12.76 30.64
N LYS A 2 3.24 13.69 30.02
CA LYS A 2 2.31 13.41 28.93
C LYS A 2 3.14 13.12 27.67
N GLY A 3 3.06 11.89 27.17
CA GLY A 3 3.67 11.50 25.91
C GLY A 3 2.87 12.07 24.74
N THR A 4 3.55 12.84 23.89
CA THR A 4 3.04 13.37 22.64
C THR A 4 2.71 12.20 21.70
N ILE A 5 1.44 12.03 21.35
CA ILE A 5 1.00 11.08 20.33
C ILE A 5 1.35 11.71 18.98
N MET A 6 2.38 11.20 18.30
CA MET A 6 2.66 11.53 16.91
C MET A 6 1.63 10.81 16.02
N ASN A 7 0.56 11.50 15.67
CA ASN A 7 -0.28 11.11 14.54
C ASN A 7 0.52 11.39 13.26
N ARG A 8 0.86 10.34 12.51
CA ARG A 8 1.41 10.49 11.16
C ARG A 8 0.23 10.58 10.20
N SER A 9 -0.11 11.82 9.84
CA SER A 9 -1.08 12.10 8.79
C SER A 9 -0.32 12.30 7.48
N SER A 10 -0.67 11.53 6.45
CA SER A 10 -0.14 11.72 5.10
C SER A 10 -1.16 12.49 4.28
N TYR A 11 -0.74 13.64 3.75
CA TYR A 11 -1.56 14.50 2.89
C TYR A 11 -1.03 14.41 1.46
N ILE A 12 -1.90 14.09 0.51
CA ILE A 12 -1.59 14.14 -0.92
C ILE A 12 -2.21 15.42 -1.46
N PHE A 13 -1.37 16.38 -1.84
CA PHE A 13 -1.79 17.60 -2.52
C PHE A 13 -2.00 17.30 -4.01
N ILE A 14 -3.23 17.44 -4.49
CA ILE A 14 -3.56 17.34 -5.91
C ILE A 14 -3.80 18.76 -6.44
N LEU A 15 -2.82 19.32 -7.15
CA LEU A 15 -2.96 20.60 -7.87
C LEU A 15 -3.75 20.40 -9.17
N PRO A 16 -4.54 21.39 -9.66
CA PRO A 16 -5.39 21.23 -10.85
C PRO A 16 -4.62 21.28 -12.17
N VAL A 17 -3.30 21.27 -12.14
CA VAL A 17 -2.44 21.22 -13.33
C VAL A 17 -1.59 19.96 -13.21
N ILE A 18 -1.95 18.96 -14.01
CA ILE A 18 -1.25 17.70 -14.33
C ILE A 18 -0.01 17.39 -13.48
N LEU A 19 -0.06 16.28 -12.75
CA LEU A 19 1.08 15.36 -12.69
C LEU A 19 0.58 13.97 -12.28
N LEU A 20 0.98 12.96 -13.07
CA LEU A 20 1.26 11.61 -12.59
C LEU A 20 2.24 11.76 -11.40
N LEU A 21 1.71 11.91 -10.19
CA LEU A 21 2.55 12.02 -9.01
C LEU A 21 3.02 10.61 -8.64
N LEU A 22 4.24 10.31 -9.06
CA LEU A 22 5.20 9.61 -8.21
C LEU A 22 5.34 10.42 -6.92
N GLY A 23 4.40 10.24 -5.99
CA GLY A 23 4.37 10.96 -4.72
C GLY A 23 5.37 10.37 -3.74
N GLY A 24 6.59 10.90 -3.72
CA GLY A 24 7.46 10.78 -2.55
C GLY A 24 6.80 11.46 -1.36
N CYS A 25 6.76 10.77 -0.21
CA CYS A 25 6.32 11.36 1.05
C CYS A 25 7.31 12.45 1.49
N SER A 26 7.07 13.72 1.14
CA SER A 26 7.73 14.83 1.81
C SER A 26 6.94 15.20 3.06
N GLN A 27 7.53 14.93 4.21
CA GLN A 27 7.04 15.36 5.52
C GLN A 27 7.43 16.83 5.72
N GLU A 28 6.62 17.77 5.24
CA GLU A 28 6.79 19.20 5.55
C GLU A 28 5.62 19.76 6.37
N GLU A 29 5.94 20.80 7.14
CA GLU A 29 5.31 21.24 8.38
C GLU A 29 3.80 21.51 8.32
N LEU A 30 3.17 21.08 9.42
CA LEU A 30 1.79 21.29 9.83
C LEU A 30 1.38 22.77 9.77
N VAL A 31 0.36 23.07 8.96
CA VAL A 31 -0.50 24.24 9.16
C VAL A 31 -1.80 23.80 9.81
N SER A 32 -1.91 24.15 11.10
CA SER A 32 -3.11 24.41 11.91
C SER A 32 -4.39 23.64 11.54
N THR A 33 -4.75 22.73 12.45
CA THR A 33 -6.09 22.15 12.67
C THR A 33 -7.23 23.08 12.28
N GLY A 34 -7.83 22.86 11.10
CA GLY A 34 -9.18 23.32 10.78
C GLY A 34 -10.19 22.35 11.41
N ASP A 35 -11.24 22.89 12.02
CA ASP A 35 -12.21 22.20 12.88
C ASP A 35 -12.60 20.78 12.42
N ASN A 36 -12.09 19.80 13.18
CA ASN A 36 -12.54 18.40 13.12
C ASN A 36 -13.91 18.28 13.79
N ASN A 37 -14.98 18.66 13.08
CA ASN A 37 -16.33 18.18 13.40
C ASN A 37 -16.53 16.77 12.82
N ILE A 38 -15.74 15.80 13.30
CA ILE A 38 -15.99 14.37 13.08
C ILE A 38 -16.29 13.77 14.45
N PRO A 39 -17.41 13.03 14.63
CA PRO A 39 -17.73 12.40 15.91
C PRO A 39 -16.61 11.44 16.32
N ASP A 40 -16.30 11.41 17.61
CA ASP A 40 -15.29 10.60 18.30
C ASP A 40 -15.08 9.20 17.65
N VAL A 41 -14.18 9.11 16.68
CA VAL A 41 -13.69 7.82 16.17
C VAL A 41 -12.47 7.50 16.98
N THR A 42 -12.59 6.53 17.89
CA THR A 42 -11.44 5.89 18.55
C THR A 42 -10.48 5.39 17.46
N VAL A 43 -9.39 6.14 17.24
CA VAL A 43 -8.34 5.78 16.29
C VAL A 43 -7.58 4.60 16.87
N ASP A 44 -7.78 3.43 16.28
CA ASP A 44 -7.06 2.23 16.65
C ASP A 44 -5.58 2.39 16.25
N LYS A 45 -4.65 1.98 17.11
CA LYS A 45 -3.21 2.31 16.97
C LYS A 45 -2.56 1.73 15.71
N ASN A 46 -3.23 0.80 15.03
CA ASN A 46 -2.78 0.14 13.81
C ASN A 46 -3.49 0.64 12.54
N THR A 47 -4.20 1.76 12.61
CA THR A 47 -4.96 2.30 11.47
C THR A 47 -4.31 3.58 10.92
N VAL A 48 -4.39 3.75 9.60
CA VAL A 48 -3.94 4.96 8.91
C VAL A 48 -5.14 5.83 8.54
N THR A 49 -4.98 7.14 8.70
CA THR A 49 -5.94 8.11 8.18
C THR A 49 -5.44 8.66 6.85
N LEU A 50 -6.18 8.46 5.76
CA LEU A 50 -5.84 8.97 4.43
C LEU A 50 -6.77 10.13 4.08
N SER A 51 -6.20 11.30 3.74
CA SER A 51 -6.99 12.47 3.34
C SER A 51 -6.67 12.88 1.90
N PHE A 52 -7.70 12.90 1.05
CA PHE A 52 -7.62 13.48 -0.28
C PHE A 52 -7.96 14.96 -0.19
N GLN A 53 -6.95 15.80 -0.35
CA GLN A 53 -7.14 17.25 -0.41
C GLN A 53 -7.12 17.68 -1.87
N LEU A 54 -8.28 18.12 -2.34
CA LEU A 54 -8.44 18.71 -3.65
C LEU A 54 -8.11 20.19 -3.51
N ALA A 55 -7.42 20.77 -4.49
CA ALA A 55 -7.05 22.17 -4.48
C ALA A 55 -8.30 23.06 -4.51
N GLY A 56 -8.85 23.36 -3.34
CA GLY A 56 -9.79 24.43 -3.11
C GLY A 56 -9.02 25.64 -2.61
N ASN A 57 -8.96 26.68 -3.43
CA ASN A 57 -8.32 27.96 -3.14
C ASN A 57 -6.83 27.86 -2.81
N ALA A 58 -5.98 28.02 -3.84
CA ALA A 58 -4.69 28.67 -3.57
C ALA A 58 -5.01 29.99 -2.84
N SER A 59 -4.28 30.26 -1.76
CA SER A 59 -4.36 31.51 -1.01
C SER A 59 -4.49 32.69 -1.97
N ALA A 60 -5.40 33.62 -1.67
CA ALA A 60 -5.78 34.76 -2.50
C ALA A 60 -4.62 35.65 -3.00
N ASP A 61 -3.39 35.43 -2.53
CA ASP A 61 -2.21 36.24 -2.84
C ASP A 61 -1.56 35.96 -4.21
N THR A 62 -1.93 34.90 -4.95
CA THR A 62 -1.27 34.60 -6.24
C THR A 62 -2.19 34.48 -7.46
N ARG A 63 -3.52 34.61 -7.32
CA ARG A 63 -4.43 34.68 -8.48
C ARG A 63 -4.80 36.15 -8.71
N ALA A 64 -4.41 36.68 -9.88
CA ALA A 64 -4.76 38.02 -10.34
C ALA A 64 -6.27 38.31 -10.16
N GLU A 65 -6.58 39.55 -9.83
CA GLU A 65 -7.86 40.15 -9.37
C GLU A 65 -9.08 39.99 -10.32
N HIS A 66 -9.30 38.83 -10.92
CA HIS A 66 -10.46 38.55 -11.76
C HIS A 66 -11.27 37.43 -11.12
N SER A 67 -12.27 37.84 -10.33
CA SER A 67 -13.26 36.99 -9.68
C SER A 67 -14.19 36.37 -10.73
N ASN A 68 -13.79 35.25 -11.33
CA ASN A 68 -14.73 34.34 -11.96
C ASN A 68 -15.24 33.35 -10.90
N GLU A 69 -16.22 33.79 -10.09
CA GLU A 69 -16.95 32.92 -9.15
C GLU A 69 -17.47 31.65 -9.83
N ASP A 70 -17.84 31.72 -11.10
CA ASP A 70 -18.35 30.58 -11.86
C ASP A 70 -17.25 29.58 -12.23
N MET A 71 -16.02 30.04 -12.46
CA MET A 71 -14.85 29.18 -12.65
C MET A 71 -14.45 28.49 -11.33
N MET A 72 -14.56 29.18 -10.20
CA MET A 72 -14.37 28.58 -8.86
C MET A 72 -15.47 27.58 -8.51
N LYS A 73 -16.70 27.77 -9.02
CA LYS A 73 -17.82 26.81 -8.88
C LYS A 73 -17.64 25.58 -9.78
N GLU A 74 -17.10 25.74 -10.99
CA GLU A 74 -16.86 24.61 -11.92
C GLU A 74 -15.63 23.78 -11.54
N GLU A 75 -14.49 24.40 -11.21
CA GLU A 75 -13.25 23.70 -10.80
C GLU A 75 -13.38 22.99 -9.44
N GLY A 76 -14.27 23.48 -8.56
CA GLY A 76 -14.46 22.95 -7.20
C GLY A 76 -15.55 21.89 -7.04
N ASN A 77 -16.33 21.56 -8.09
CA ASN A 77 -17.49 20.68 -7.96
C ASN A 77 -17.14 19.20 -8.07
N VAL A 78 -16.73 18.61 -6.96
CA VAL A 78 -16.39 17.18 -6.87
C VAL A 78 -17.60 16.40 -6.37
N LYS A 79 -18.25 15.68 -7.29
CA LYS A 79 -19.46 14.89 -7.05
C LYS A 79 -19.15 13.43 -6.70
N SER A 80 -17.99 12.93 -7.07
CA SER A 80 -17.56 11.58 -6.71
C SER A 80 -16.05 11.47 -6.66
N LEU A 81 -15.56 10.53 -5.86
CA LEU A 81 -14.16 10.13 -5.79
C LEU A 81 -14.12 8.61 -5.88
N ILE A 82 -13.34 8.08 -6.81
CA ILE A 82 -12.92 6.69 -6.78
C ILE A 82 -11.44 6.61 -6.45
N TYR A 83 -11.03 5.61 -5.69
CA TYR A 83 -9.63 5.38 -5.39
C TYR A 83 -9.31 3.88 -5.29
N ALA A 84 -8.04 3.56 -5.45
CA ALA A 84 -7.49 2.25 -5.18
C ALA A 84 -6.09 2.38 -4.54
N ILE A 85 -5.84 1.53 -3.54
CA ILE A 85 -4.59 1.42 -2.79
C ILE A 85 -3.96 0.09 -3.17
N PHE A 86 -2.75 0.15 -3.72
CA PHE A 86 -1.93 -0.99 -4.06
C PHE A 86 -0.73 -1.03 -3.14
N TYR A 87 -0.47 -2.19 -2.57
CA TYR A 87 0.75 -2.46 -1.81
C TYR A 87 1.52 -3.56 -2.52
N LYS A 88 2.77 -3.29 -2.90
CA LYS A 88 3.59 -4.23 -3.69
C LYS A 88 2.83 -4.75 -4.92
N LYS A 89 2.22 -3.81 -5.65
CA LYS A 89 1.43 -4.04 -6.88
C LYS A 89 0.20 -4.93 -6.71
N THR A 90 -0.22 -5.21 -5.47
CA THR A 90 -1.45 -5.97 -5.15
C THR A 90 -2.50 -5.02 -4.61
N CYS A 91 -3.72 -5.06 -5.16
CA CYS A 91 -4.81 -4.22 -4.68
C CYS A 91 -5.19 -4.60 -3.23
N LYS A 92 -5.11 -3.64 -2.31
CA LYS A 92 -5.52 -3.79 -0.91
C LYS A 92 -6.91 -3.26 -0.65
N LYS A 93 -7.22 -2.11 -1.25
CA LYS A 93 -8.52 -1.46 -1.12
C LYS A 93 -8.86 -0.74 -2.42
N LYS A 94 -10.13 -0.77 -2.80
CA LYS A 94 -10.70 0.13 -3.80
C LYS A 94 -12.10 0.53 -3.34
N ASP A 95 -12.49 1.76 -3.61
CA ASP A 95 -13.79 2.26 -3.15
C ASP A 95 -14.29 3.43 -3.99
N HIS A 96 -15.60 3.65 -3.94
CA HIS A 96 -16.29 4.75 -4.58
C HIS A 96 -17.05 5.56 -3.53
N ILE A 97 -16.66 6.81 -3.40
CA ILE A 97 -17.28 7.77 -2.49
C ILE A 97 -18.18 8.69 -3.32
N ASN A 98 -19.48 8.67 -3.00
CA ASN A 98 -20.43 9.63 -3.54
C ASN A 98 -20.36 10.94 -2.73
N LEU A 99 -20.02 12.02 -3.41
CA LEU A 99 -19.79 13.35 -2.82
C LEU A 99 -20.85 14.37 -3.26
N SER A 100 -21.84 13.95 -4.04
CA SER A 100 -22.90 14.82 -4.59
C SER A 100 -23.73 15.55 -3.51
N ALA A 101 -23.86 14.95 -2.33
CA ALA A 101 -24.56 15.55 -1.19
C ALA A 101 -23.77 16.70 -0.51
N ASN A 102 -22.45 16.77 -0.72
CA ASN A 102 -21.56 17.81 -0.19
C ASN A 102 -21.30 18.94 -1.21
N SER A 103 -22.18 19.05 -2.21
CA SER A 103 -22.07 20.07 -3.27
C SER A 103 -21.95 21.47 -2.68
N TYR A 104 -20.81 22.10 -2.95
CA TYR A 104 -20.47 23.52 -2.79
C TYR A 104 -21.38 24.31 -1.83
N GLN A 105 -21.18 24.14 -0.51
CA GLN A 105 -21.70 25.10 0.45
C GLN A 105 -20.81 26.34 0.42
N THR A 106 -21.25 27.37 -0.31
CA THR A 106 -20.65 28.72 -0.38
C THR A 106 -20.42 29.40 0.98
N GLY A 107 -20.91 28.83 2.09
CA GLY A 107 -20.79 29.39 3.44
C GLY A 107 -19.63 28.86 4.29
N ASN A 108 -18.98 27.75 3.93
CA ASN A 108 -17.94 27.14 4.75
C ASN A 108 -16.57 27.24 4.06
N THR A 109 -15.85 28.32 4.37
CA THR A 109 -14.43 28.47 4.06
C THR A 109 -13.63 27.31 4.65
N GLY A 110 -12.99 26.50 3.80
CA GLY A 110 -11.82 25.68 4.17
C GLY A 110 -11.99 24.15 4.15
N ASN A 111 -13.17 23.61 4.45
CA ASN A 111 -13.31 22.14 4.67
C ASN A 111 -14.02 21.36 3.55
N ASN A 112 -14.54 22.03 2.51
CA ASN A 112 -15.31 21.36 1.44
C ASN A 112 -14.48 20.59 0.41
N HIS A 113 -13.15 20.50 0.60
CA HIS A 113 -12.23 19.92 -0.37
C HIS A 113 -11.31 18.83 0.21
N ILE A 114 -11.56 18.42 1.46
CA ILE A 114 -10.78 17.38 2.15
C ILE A 114 -11.69 16.19 2.41
N TYR A 115 -11.32 15.04 1.86
CA TYR A 115 -12.02 13.77 2.08
C TYR A 115 -11.15 12.82 2.86
N THR A 116 -11.50 12.60 4.12
CA THR A 116 -10.73 11.78 5.05
C THR A 116 -11.35 10.40 5.23
N LEU A 117 -10.54 9.38 4.95
CA LEU A 117 -10.81 7.98 5.26
C LEU A 117 -10.15 7.65 6.60
N SER A 118 -10.97 7.41 7.63
CA SER A 118 -10.51 7.11 8.99
C SER A 118 -10.66 5.64 9.38
N SER A 119 -11.21 4.77 8.52
CA SER A 119 -11.49 3.38 8.85
C SER A 119 -11.12 2.38 7.75
N GLY A 120 -10.69 1.19 8.16
CA GLY A 120 -10.38 0.07 7.27
C GLY A 120 -9.15 0.30 6.40
N LEU A 121 -8.14 0.97 6.95
CA LEU A 121 -6.82 1.18 6.36
C LEU A 121 -5.78 0.68 7.36
N GLU A 122 -5.09 -0.41 7.02
CA GLU A 122 -4.10 -1.03 7.89
C GLU A 122 -2.73 -0.35 7.71
N MET A 123 -2.03 -0.09 8.81
CA MET A 123 -0.75 0.62 8.79
C MET A 123 0.35 -0.09 8.00
N ASP A 124 0.31 -1.42 7.92
CA ASP A 124 1.29 -2.23 7.19
C ASP A 124 1.13 -2.13 5.66
N TRP A 125 0.08 -1.48 5.16
CA TRP A 125 -0.10 -1.23 3.73
C TRP A 125 0.59 0.05 3.24
N PHE A 126 1.16 0.86 4.13
CA PHE A 126 1.69 2.20 3.83
C PHE A 126 3.20 2.29 4.10
N ASP A 127 3.99 2.04 3.06
CA ASP A 127 5.45 2.25 3.02
C ASP A 127 5.87 2.74 1.60
N GLU A 128 7.16 2.72 1.28
CA GLU A 128 7.68 3.14 -0.04
C GLU A 128 7.15 2.31 -1.23
N ASN A 129 6.51 1.16 -0.98
CA ASN A 129 5.94 0.26 -1.97
C ASN A 129 4.43 0.45 -2.16
N THR A 130 3.86 1.51 -1.57
CA THR A 130 2.44 1.84 -1.65
C THR A 130 2.17 2.79 -2.80
N GLU A 131 1.21 2.43 -3.65
CA GLU A 131 0.71 3.26 -4.74
C GLU A 131 -0.78 3.53 -4.53
N ILE A 132 -1.17 4.80 -4.57
CA ILE A 132 -2.56 5.23 -4.42
C ILE A 132 -2.97 5.90 -5.72
N PHE A 133 -3.98 5.35 -6.38
CA PHE A 133 -4.61 5.94 -7.54
C PHE A 133 -5.95 6.54 -7.12
N ALA A 134 -6.25 7.74 -7.59
CA ALA A 134 -7.50 8.43 -7.28
C ALA A 134 -7.99 9.19 -8.51
N VAL A 135 -9.30 9.14 -8.74
CA VAL A 135 -9.97 9.85 -9.83
C VAL A 135 -11.22 10.51 -9.27
N VAL A 136 -11.33 11.83 -9.46
CA VAL A 136 -12.53 12.59 -9.12
C VAL A 136 -13.45 12.66 -10.34
N ASN A 137 -14.76 12.66 -10.09
CA ASN A 137 -15.79 12.80 -11.13
C ASN A 137 -15.62 11.82 -12.30
N ALA A 138 -15.12 10.61 -12.02
CA ALA A 138 -14.91 9.59 -13.03
C ALA A 138 -16.23 9.33 -13.80
N PRO A 139 -16.22 9.32 -15.15
CA PRO A 139 -17.35 8.87 -15.93
C PRO A 139 -17.77 7.44 -15.53
N GLU A 140 -19.05 7.09 -15.70
CA GLU A 140 -19.55 5.76 -15.33
C GLU A 140 -18.83 4.63 -16.09
N GLU A 141 -18.34 4.90 -17.30
CA GLU A 141 -17.50 3.96 -18.06
C GLU A 141 -16.18 3.68 -17.35
N VAL A 142 -15.48 4.73 -16.90
CA VAL A 142 -14.23 4.62 -16.13
C VAL A 142 -14.46 3.88 -14.83
N LYS A 143 -15.55 4.19 -14.11
CA LYS A 143 -15.92 3.45 -12.89
C LYS A 143 -16.15 1.98 -13.17
N ARG A 144 -16.98 1.66 -14.17
CA ARG A 144 -17.31 0.27 -14.54
C ARG A 144 -16.04 -0.53 -14.87
N ASP A 145 -15.15 0.05 -15.67
CA ASP A 145 -13.94 -0.63 -16.10
C ASP A 145 -12.99 -0.85 -14.91
N LEU A 146 -12.63 0.22 -14.17
CA LEU A 146 -11.71 0.13 -13.03
C LEU A 146 -12.23 -0.73 -11.87
N PHE A 147 -13.55 -0.86 -11.73
CA PHE A 147 -14.19 -1.68 -10.70
C PHE A 147 -14.63 -3.07 -11.15
N ALA A 148 -14.34 -3.47 -12.39
CA ALA A 148 -14.68 -4.80 -12.90
C ALA A 148 -14.32 -5.91 -11.90
N GLU A 149 -15.28 -6.81 -11.65
CA GLU A 149 -15.09 -7.96 -10.75
C GLU A 149 -13.99 -8.87 -11.28
N THR A 150 -14.02 -9.13 -12.59
CA THR A 150 -13.03 -9.90 -13.33
C THR A 150 -12.27 -8.99 -14.30
N PRO A 151 -11.14 -8.39 -13.88
CA PRO A 151 -10.33 -7.57 -14.78
C PRO A 151 -9.79 -8.45 -15.91
N THR A 152 -9.93 -7.97 -17.15
CA THR A 152 -9.39 -8.66 -18.32
C THR A 152 -7.91 -8.34 -18.45
N ARG A 153 -7.10 -9.34 -18.84
CA ARG A 153 -5.68 -9.13 -19.13
C ARG A 153 -5.53 -8.14 -20.28
N PRO A 154 -4.83 -7.01 -20.11
CA PRO A 154 -4.52 -6.11 -21.22
C PRO A 154 -3.67 -6.84 -22.27
N ASP A 155 -3.94 -6.59 -23.56
CA ASP A 155 -3.14 -7.18 -24.65
C ASP A 155 -1.65 -6.77 -24.58
N THR A 156 -1.36 -5.62 -23.97
CA THR A 156 -0.02 -5.11 -23.69
C THR A 156 0.72 -5.87 -22.60
N LEU A 157 -0.01 -6.58 -21.72
CA LEU A 157 0.58 -7.29 -20.60
C LEU A 157 1.16 -8.63 -21.06
N THR A 158 2.49 -8.71 -21.10
CA THR A 158 3.24 -9.92 -21.46
C THR A 158 4.20 -10.32 -20.34
N ILE A 159 4.72 -11.55 -20.40
CA ILE A 159 5.75 -12.05 -19.47
C ILE A 159 7.02 -11.17 -19.50
N GLY A 160 7.30 -10.52 -20.63
CA GLY A 160 8.43 -9.60 -20.79
C GLY A 160 8.23 -8.23 -20.12
N ASN A 161 7.06 -7.95 -19.56
CA ASN A 161 6.79 -6.68 -18.87
C ASN A 161 7.71 -6.53 -17.65
N THR A 162 8.30 -5.36 -17.46
CA THR A 162 9.31 -5.11 -16.41
C THR A 162 8.75 -5.29 -15.00
N ILE A 163 7.50 -4.93 -14.75
CA ILE A 163 6.84 -5.16 -13.45
C ILE A 163 6.58 -6.64 -13.23
N ILE A 164 6.22 -7.38 -14.27
CA ILE A 164 6.07 -8.84 -14.15
C ILE A 164 7.41 -9.47 -13.82
N GLN A 165 8.51 -9.05 -14.45
CA GLN A 165 9.86 -9.54 -14.14
C GLN A 165 10.30 -9.23 -12.70
N GLU A 166 9.96 -8.05 -12.19
CA GLU A 166 10.17 -7.68 -10.78
C GLU A 166 9.36 -8.58 -9.85
N LEU A 167 8.06 -8.73 -10.09
CA LEU A 167 7.18 -9.60 -9.29
C LEU A 167 7.60 -11.08 -9.33
N VAL A 168 8.14 -11.54 -10.46
CA VAL A 168 8.72 -12.87 -10.61
C VAL A 168 9.94 -13.03 -9.71
N THR A 169 10.83 -12.05 -9.70
CA THR A 169 12.03 -12.05 -8.85
C THR A 169 11.64 -12.12 -7.37
N ASP A 170 10.73 -11.25 -6.95
CA ASP A 170 10.20 -11.23 -5.58
C ASP A 170 9.53 -12.54 -5.19
N SER A 171 8.77 -13.13 -6.11
CA SER A 171 8.07 -14.41 -5.88
C SER A 171 9.06 -15.57 -5.73
N ILE A 172 10.12 -15.59 -6.54
CA ILE A 172 11.22 -16.57 -6.43
C ILE A 172 11.90 -16.42 -5.07
N GLU A 173 12.26 -15.20 -4.67
CA GLU A 173 12.91 -14.93 -3.40
C GLU A 173 12.06 -15.34 -2.20
N ARG A 174 10.79 -14.94 -2.22
CA ARG A 174 9.83 -15.29 -1.17
C ARG A 174 9.64 -16.79 -1.05
N LYS A 175 9.48 -17.49 -2.18
CA LYS A 175 9.31 -18.94 -2.23
C LYS A 175 10.54 -19.67 -1.68
N ALA A 176 11.74 -19.28 -2.11
CA ALA A 176 12.99 -19.85 -1.62
C ALA A 176 13.18 -19.61 -0.12
N ARG A 177 12.93 -18.38 0.35
CA ARG A 177 13.06 -18.00 1.76
C ARG A 177 12.13 -18.84 2.64
N LYS A 178 10.85 -18.93 2.25
CA LYS A 178 9.85 -19.72 2.96
C LYS A 178 10.24 -21.19 3.11
N GLU A 179 10.74 -21.83 2.05
CA GLU A 179 11.18 -23.23 2.15
C GLU A 179 12.40 -23.42 3.06
N VAL A 180 13.33 -22.47 3.06
CA VAL A 180 14.46 -22.49 4.00
C VAL A 180 13.98 -22.27 5.43
N TYR A 181 13.07 -21.31 5.65
CA TYR A 181 12.47 -21.07 6.97
C TYR A 181 11.74 -22.31 7.48
N ASN A 182 10.95 -23.00 6.66
CA ASN A 182 10.30 -24.26 7.05
C ASN A 182 11.32 -25.32 7.49
N THR A 183 12.47 -25.39 6.80
CA THR A 183 13.57 -26.29 7.17
C THR A 183 14.19 -25.88 8.51
N ILE A 184 14.41 -24.59 8.74
CA ILE A 184 14.93 -24.06 10.01
C ILE A 184 13.94 -24.34 11.15
N ILE A 185 12.65 -24.02 10.97
CA ILE A 185 11.58 -24.26 11.94
C ILE A 185 11.54 -25.73 12.35
N THR A 186 11.51 -26.64 11.38
CA THR A 186 11.51 -28.09 11.62
C THR A 186 12.71 -28.50 12.49
N ASN A 187 13.90 -28.01 12.13
CA ASN A 187 15.15 -28.32 12.83
C ASN A 187 15.22 -27.70 14.23
N GLN A 188 14.62 -26.53 14.45
CA GLN A 188 14.65 -25.83 15.73
C GLN A 188 13.57 -26.29 16.69
N LEU A 189 12.39 -26.69 16.22
CA LEU A 189 11.31 -27.22 17.07
C LEU A 189 11.50 -28.69 17.41
N GLN A 190 11.95 -29.52 16.44
CA GLN A 190 12.08 -30.98 16.60
C GLN A 190 10.82 -31.66 17.18
N ASN A 191 9.63 -31.22 16.77
CA ASN A 191 8.32 -31.68 17.29
C ASN A 191 8.12 -31.47 18.80
N THR A 192 8.84 -30.51 19.40
CA THR A 192 8.65 -30.10 20.80
C THR A 192 7.88 -28.79 20.88
N LEU A 193 7.43 -28.45 22.09
CA LEU A 193 6.84 -27.14 22.41
C LEU A 193 7.91 -26.11 22.81
N VAL A 194 9.14 -26.24 22.33
CA VAL A 194 10.25 -25.35 22.71
C VAL A 194 10.97 -24.83 21.47
N TYR A 195 11.10 -23.50 21.37
CA TYR A 195 11.83 -22.84 20.28
C TYR A 195 12.92 -21.90 20.82
N PRO A 196 14.18 -21.98 20.37
CA PRO A 196 14.78 -23.06 19.59
C PRO A 196 15.21 -24.18 20.53
N ASN A 197 14.77 -25.40 20.29
CA ASN A 197 15.16 -26.57 21.09
C ASN A 197 16.63 -26.95 20.86
N ARG A 198 17.09 -26.90 19.61
CA ARG A 198 18.37 -27.49 19.17
C ARG A 198 19.60 -26.84 19.81
N ASP A 199 19.65 -25.51 19.86
CA ASP A 199 20.81 -24.77 20.38
C ASP A 199 20.47 -23.78 21.50
N GLY A 200 19.18 -23.48 21.71
CA GLY A 200 18.73 -22.52 22.72
C GLY A 200 19.19 -21.08 22.48
N LYS A 201 19.51 -20.72 21.23
CA LYS A 201 19.96 -19.38 20.85
C LYS A 201 18.92 -18.68 19.98
N ILE A 202 18.54 -17.46 20.34
CA ILE A 202 17.75 -16.57 19.48
C ILE A 202 18.72 -15.54 18.89
N PHE A 203 18.94 -15.61 17.58
CA PHE A 203 19.76 -14.65 16.85
C PHE A 203 18.95 -13.40 16.51
N TYR A 204 19.62 -12.25 16.50
CA TYR A 204 19.02 -10.96 16.14
C TYR A 204 19.98 -10.17 15.26
N LYS A 205 19.45 -9.17 14.55
CA LYS A 205 20.24 -8.36 13.62
C LYS A 205 21.21 -7.45 14.39
N PRO A 206 22.42 -7.18 13.85
CA PRO A 206 22.96 -7.71 12.60
C PRO A 206 23.30 -9.21 12.71
N ALA A 207 23.04 -9.97 11.64
CA ALA A 207 23.27 -11.42 11.62
C ALA A 207 24.76 -11.75 11.79
N LYS A 208 25.13 -12.21 13.00
CA LYS A 208 26.48 -12.67 13.35
C LYS A 208 26.39 -13.88 14.26
N THR A 209 27.34 -14.80 14.15
CA THR A 209 27.38 -16.01 15.00
C THR A 209 27.53 -15.73 16.49
N THR A 210 27.99 -14.52 16.85
CA THR A 210 28.12 -14.03 18.23
C THR A 210 26.92 -13.18 18.69
N ASN A 211 26.01 -12.79 17.80
CA ASN A 211 24.91 -11.89 18.09
C ASN A 211 23.63 -12.68 18.36
N PHE A 212 23.54 -13.24 19.57
CA PHE A 212 22.39 -14.03 20.02
C PHE A 212 22.14 -13.84 21.51
N ILE A 213 20.91 -14.12 21.93
CA ILE A 213 20.56 -14.31 23.35
C ILE A 213 20.35 -15.80 23.62
N SER A 214 20.82 -16.27 24.77
CA SER A 214 20.54 -17.63 25.24
C SER A 214 19.13 -17.65 25.84
N HIS A 215 18.15 -18.03 25.02
CA HIS A 215 16.75 -18.03 25.40
C HIS A 215 15.99 -19.15 24.68
N LYS A 216 14.98 -19.69 25.36
CA LYS A 216 14.06 -20.70 24.83
C LYS A 216 12.62 -20.27 25.14
N TYR A 217 11.82 -20.11 24.11
CA TYR A 217 10.39 -19.92 24.22
C TYR A 217 9.70 -21.25 24.46
N SER A 218 8.89 -21.32 25.51
CA SER A 218 7.93 -22.40 25.73
C SER A 218 6.64 -22.06 25.00
N LEU A 219 6.33 -22.83 23.97
CA LEU A 219 5.11 -22.72 23.19
C LEU A 219 3.98 -23.52 23.88
N THR A 220 2.73 -23.14 23.61
CA THR A 220 1.55 -23.91 23.96
C THR A 220 0.98 -24.57 22.71
N ASP A 221 -0.04 -25.42 22.86
CA ASP A 221 -0.75 -25.96 21.70
C ASP A 221 -1.43 -24.87 20.83
N GLU A 222 -1.74 -23.73 21.44
CA GLU A 222 -2.32 -22.57 20.74
C GLU A 222 -1.25 -21.77 19.99
N THR A 223 -0.06 -21.63 20.58
CA THR A 223 1.02 -20.80 20.00
C THR A 223 2.01 -21.58 19.15
N LYS A 224 1.98 -22.92 19.16
CA LYS A 224 2.83 -23.75 18.29
C LYS A 224 2.50 -23.54 16.81
N PHE A 225 3.52 -23.72 15.98
CA PHE A 225 3.46 -23.64 14.52
C PHE A 225 4.37 -24.72 13.95
N SER A 226 4.07 -25.23 12.75
CA SER A 226 4.86 -26.27 12.08
C SER A 226 5.69 -25.73 10.91
N ASN A 227 5.30 -24.57 10.38
CA ASN A 227 5.89 -23.95 9.19
C ASN A 227 5.73 -22.42 9.25
N TYR A 228 6.35 -21.73 8.29
CA TYR A 228 6.39 -20.28 8.27
C TYR A 228 5.03 -19.63 7.98
N ASP A 229 4.17 -20.26 7.18
CA ASP A 229 2.82 -19.70 6.93
C ASP A 229 1.96 -19.74 8.21
N GLU A 230 2.02 -20.85 8.94
CA GLU A 230 1.31 -20.97 10.21
C GLU A 230 1.81 -19.95 11.24
N LEU A 231 3.13 -19.72 11.27
CA LEU A 231 3.74 -18.69 12.11
C LEU A 231 3.22 -17.28 11.75
N GLU A 232 3.31 -16.88 10.49
CA GLU A 232 2.82 -15.56 10.02
C GLU A 232 1.33 -15.38 10.25
N ASN A 233 0.52 -16.40 9.96
CA ASN A 233 -0.93 -16.32 10.17
C ASN A 233 -1.27 -16.14 11.65
N LYS A 234 -0.65 -16.94 12.54
CA LYS A 234 -0.85 -16.79 13.99
C LYS A 234 -0.36 -15.44 14.52
N ARG A 235 0.74 -14.93 13.96
CA ARG A 235 1.25 -13.59 14.25
C ARG A 235 0.26 -12.49 13.86
N GLN A 236 -0.35 -12.58 12.68
CA GLN A 236 -1.33 -11.59 12.22
C GLN A 236 -2.65 -11.63 13.01
N GLN A 237 -3.01 -12.80 13.56
CA GLN A 237 -4.27 -12.99 14.28
C GLN A 237 -4.17 -12.72 15.80
N THR A 238 -2.97 -12.75 16.38
CA THR A 238 -2.82 -12.58 17.82
C THR A 238 -2.93 -11.12 18.24
N THR A 239 -3.71 -10.86 19.29
CA THR A 239 -3.81 -9.55 19.96
C THR A 239 -2.98 -9.49 21.26
N ASN A 240 -2.39 -10.61 21.67
CA ASN A 240 -1.55 -10.68 22.86
C ASN A 240 -0.15 -10.14 22.54
N ALA A 241 0.23 -9.05 23.21
CA ALA A 241 1.48 -8.35 22.95
C ALA A 241 2.75 -9.20 23.19
N GLU A 242 2.75 -10.07 24.21
CA GLU A 242 3.90 -10.95 24.49
C GLU A 242 4.04 -12.05 23.44
N THR A 243 2.91 -12.61 22.99
CA THR A 243 2.88 -13.61 21.92
C THR A 243 3.31 -13.00 20.58
N LEU A 244 2.86 -11.78 20.29
CA LEU A 244 3.27 -11.03 19.10
C LEU A 244 4.79 -10.78 19.12
N ALA A 245 5.34 -10.27 20.23
CA ALA A 245 6.77 -10.03 20.38
C ALA A 245 7.61 -11.32 20.26
N MET A 246 7.10 -12.44 20.78
CA MET A 246 7.72 -13.75 20.59
C MET A 246 7.76 -14.13 19.11
N TYR A 247 6.65 -14.02 18.37
CA TYR A 247 6.62 -14.34 16.95
C TYR A 247 7.53 -13.43 16.12
N ASP A 248 7.55 -12.13 16.40
CA ASP A 248 8.48 -11.17 15.77
C ASP A 248 9.94 -11.59 16.00
N ALA A 249 10.30 -11.93 17.24
CA ALA A 249 11.66 -12.39 17.57
C ALA A 249 12.02 -13.72 16.88
N ILE A 250 11.06 -14.65 16.75
CA ILE A 250 11.26 -15.90 16.02
C ILE A 250 11.48 -15.62 14.53
N ILE A 251 10.71 -14.73 13.91
CA ILE A 251 10.87 -14.36 12.50
C ILE A 251 12.24 -13.70 12.27
N GLU A 252 12.67 -12.82 13.18
CA GLU A 252 13.99 -12.23 13.12
C GLU A 252 15.11 -13.29 13.23
N ASP A 253 14.96 -14.25 14.16
CA ASP A 253 15.87 -15.38 14.30
C ASP A 253 15.94 -16.24 13.03
N LEU A 254 14.80 -16.54 12.40
CA LEU A 254 14.75 -17.25 11.11
C LEU A 254 15.54 -16.48 10.03
N SER A 255 15.38 -15.15 9.97
CA SER A 255 16.12 -14.31 9.02
C SER A 255 17.63 -14.36 9.26
N CYS A 256 18.07 -14.27 10.51
CA CYS A 256 19.48 -14.34 10.87
C CYS A 256 20.05 -15.73 10.58
N ARG A 257 19.32 -16.80 10.90
CA ARG A 257 19.75 -18.18 10.66
C ARG A 257 19.85 -18.50 9.17
N LEU A 258 19.00 -17.91 8.33
CA LEU A 258 19.13 -18.03 6.89
C LEU A 258 20.47 -17.45 6.42
N GLU A 259 20.78 -16.23 6.84
CA GLU A 259 22.03 -15.55 6.46
C GLU A 259 23.28 -16.27 6.98
N LEU A 260 23.24 -16.74 8.23
CA LEU A 260 24.39 -17.34 8.91
C LEU A 260 24.65 -18.80 8.53
N PHE A 261 23.59 -19.58 8.35
CA PHE A 261 23.70 -21.05 8.33
C PHE A 261 23.06 -21.71 7.12
N GLN A 262 22.23 -21.00 6.35
CA GLN A 262 21.48 -21.58 5.23
C GLN A 262 21.62 -20.79 3.92
N LYS A 263 22.63 -19.91 3.82
CA LYS A 263 22.85 -19.06 2.64
C LYS A 263 22.99 -19.88 1.35
N ASP A 264 23.72 -21.00 1.40
CA ASP A 264 23.90 -21.87 0.23
C ASP A 264 22.59 -22.58 -0.15
N SER A 265 21.83 -23.07 0.84
CA SER A 265 20.53 -23.69 0.62
C SER A 265 19.53 -22.71 -0.01
N TYR A 266 19.49 -21.47 0.50
CA TYR A 266 18.70 -20.38 -0.07
C TYR A 266 19.11 -20.09 -1.52
N SER A 267 20.41 -19.90 -1.77
CA SER A 267 20.95 -19.59 -3.10
C SER A 267 20.65 -20.71 -4.12
N ASN A 268 20.75 -21.97 -3.70
CA ASN A 268 20.42 -23.12 -4.54
C ASN A 268 18.93 -23.18 -4.92
N LYS A 269 18.03 -22.83 -3.98
CA LYS A 269 16.59 -22.73 -4.26
C LYS A 269 16.29 -21.58 -5.22
N ILE A 270 16.89 -20.40 -5.03
CA ILE A 270 16.79 -19.27 -5.96
C ILE A 270 17.19 -19.72 -7.37
N ASN A 271 18.35 -20.36 -7.51
CA ASN A 271 18.84 -20.84 -8.81
C ASN A 271 17.90 -21.87 -9.44
N THR A 272 17.32 -22.76 -8.63
CA THR A 272 16.36 -23.78 -9.10
C THR A 272 15.11 -23.12 -9.65
N TYR A 273 14.46 -22.22 -8.91
CA TYR A 273 13.26 -21.54 -9.39
C TYR A 273 13.55 -20.59 -10.55
N THR A 274 14.69 -19.91 -10.56
CA THR A 274 15.10 -19.07 -11.68
C THR A 274 15.29 -19.90 -12.95
N THR A 275 15.86 -21.11 -12.83
CA THR A 275 16.04 -22.02 -13.97
C THR A 275 14.70 -22.56 -14.46
N GLN A 276 13.79 -22.92 -13.56
CA GLN A 276 12.43 -23.32 -13.90
C GLN A 276 11.70 -22.18 -14.61
N GLU A 277 11.77 -20.97 -14.05
CA GLU A 277 11.13 -19.79 -14.61
C GLU A 277 11.62 -19.46 -16.02
N LYS A 278 12.93 -19.59 -16.29
CA LYS A 278 13.48 -19.43 -17.64
C LYS A 278 13.03 -20.51 -18.63
N GLY A 279 12.64 -21.69 -18.14
CA GLY A 279 12.25 -22.81 -18.98
C GLY A 279 10.80 -22.74 -19.45
N ASN A 280 9.87 -22.52 -18.52
CA ASN A 280 8.43 -22.59 -18.81
C ASN A 280 7.58 -21.48 -18.17
N HIS A 281 8.19 -20.45 -17.59
CA HIS A 281 7.53 -19.26 -17.04
C HIS A 281 6.33 -19.51 -16.07
N PRO A 282 6.35 -20.53 -15.19
CA PRO A 282 5.18 -20.87 -14.36
C PRO A 282 4.79 -19.74 -13.41
N ILE A 283 5.73 -18.92 -12.94
CA ILE A 283 5.44 -17.82 -12.03
C ILE A 283 4.88 -16.64 -12.83
N ALA A 284 5.51 -16.26 -13.95
CA ALA A 284 5.00 -15.16 -14.76
C ALA A 284 3.59 -15.47 -15.33
N GLU A 285 3.35 -16.70 -15.79
CA GLU A 285 2.04 -17.14 -16.30
C GLU A 285 0.95 -17.09 -15.23
N ASP A 286 1.26 -17.47 -13.98
CA ASP A 286 0.32 -17.31 -12.86
C ASP A 286 0.05 -15.83 -12.56
N LEU A 287 1.09 -15.00 -12.52
CA LEU A 287 0.99 -13.58 -12.19
C LEU A 287 0.14 -12.79 -13.19
N ILE A 288 0.31 -13.02 -14.51
CA ILE A 288 -0.46 -12.33 -15.55
C ILE A 288 -1.91 -12.81 -15.67
N GLN A 289 -2.31 -13.83 -14.90
CA GLN A 289 -3.69 -14.29 -14.79
C GLN A 289 -4.32 -13.91 -13.44
N LYS A 290 -3.51 -13.44 -12.49
CA LYS A 290 -3.95 -13.15 -11.13
C LYS A 290 -4.81 -11.87 -11.09
N PRO A 291 -6.08 -11.94 -10.62
CA PRO A 291 -6.99 -10.80 -10.66
C PRO A 291 -6.45 -9.54 -9.98
N GLU A 292 -5.76 -9.66 -8.86
CA GLU A 292 -5.22 -8.49 -8.14
C GLU A 292 -4.05 -7.82 -8.86
N ILE A 293 -3.28 -8.57 -9.66
CA ILE A 293 -2.21 -8.03 -10.51
C ILE A 293 -2.81 -7.41 -11.76
N LEU A 294 -3.77 -8.09 -12.39
CA LEU A 294 -4.50 -7.55 -13.53
C LEU A 294 -5.20 -6.22 -13.19
N ARG A 295 -5.76 -6.12 -12.00
CA ARG A 295 -6.34 -4.88 -11.48
C ARG A 295 -5.30 -3.78 -11.35
N TYR A 296 -4.09 -4.07 -10.89
CA TYR A 296 -3.02 -3.09 -10.83
C TYR A 296 -2.65 -2.55 -12.22
N PHE A 297 -2.47 -3.42 -13.22
CA PHE A 297 -2.22 -2.99 -14.59
C PHE A 297 -3.39 -2.19 -15.17
N LEU A 298 -4.62 -2.61 -14.89
CA LEU A 298 -5.82 -1.89 -15.33
C LEU A 298 -5.86 -0.47 -14.78
N TRP A 299 -5.55 -0.27 -13.49
CA TRP A 299 -5.51 1.07 -12.88
C TRP A 299 -4.33 1.91 -13.35
N ARG A 300 -3.14 1.29 -13.48
CA ARG A 300 -1.91 1.99 -13.86
C ARG A 300 -1.87 2.41 -15.32
N GLU A 301 -2.38 1.56 -16.20
CA GLU A 301 -2.34 1.76 -17.66
C GLU A 301 -3.66 2.32 -18.21
N TYR A 302 -4.62 2.65 -17.33
CA TYR A 302 -5.91 3.18 -17.78
C TYR A 302 -5.71 4.48 -18.58
N SER A 303 -6.04 4.44 -19.86
CA SER A 303 -6.18 5.63 -20.69
C SER A 303 -7.63 5.75 -21.12
N TYR A 304 -8.27 6.87 -20.83
CA TYR A 304 -9.56 7.19 -21.42
C TYR A 304 -9.35 7.67 -22.87
N THR A 305 -10.22 7.24 -23.78
CA THR A 305 -10.10 7.47 -25.24
C THR A 305 -10.11 8.95 -25.62
N GLU A 306 -10.72 9.78 -24.78
CA GLU A 306 -10.54 11.22 -24.82
C GLU A 306 -9.63 11.60 -23.66
N ASP A 307 -8.53 12.29 -23.92
CA ASP A 307 -7.83 12.95 -22.83
C ASP A 307 -8.80 14.01 -22.29
N LEU A 308 -9.47 13.71 -21.18
CA LEU A 308 -10.42 14.61 -20.56
C LEU A 308 -9.75 15.96 -20.22
N ASN A 309 -8.43 16.00 -20.04
CA ASN A 309 -7.69 17.26 -19.90
C ASN A 309 -7.55 17.98 -21.24
N GLN A 310 -7.32 17.26 -22.34
CA GLN A 310 -7.33 17.84 -23.69
C GLN A 310 -8.72 18.31 -24.09
N THR A 311 -9.77 17.55 -23.81
CA THR A 311 -11.17 17.93 -24.05
C THR A 311 -11.57 19.13 -23.16
N ALA A 312 -11.20 19.14 -21.87
CA ALA A 312 -11.42 20.28 -20.99
C ALA A 312 -10.65 21.53 -21.45
N SER A 313 -9.38 21.38 -21.82
CA SER A 313 -8.54 22.49 -22.31
C SER A 313 -8.94 23.02 -23.69
N ASN A 314 -9.63 22.22 -24.50
CA ASN A 314 -10.20 22.60 -25.79
C ASN A 314 -11.67 23.07 -25.70
N SER A 315 -12.29 23.01 -24.52
CA SER A 315 -13.65 23.49 -24.32
C SER A 315 -13.71 25.03 -24.38
N LEU A 316 -14.79 25.58 -24.92
CA LEU A 316 -15.05 27.03 -25.03
C LEU A 316 -15.13 27.75 -23.67
N ASN A 317 -15.15 27.02 -22.55
CA ASN A 317 -15.08 27.57 -21.20
C ASN A 317 -13.67 28.02 -20.80
N ARG A 318 -12.69 27.97 -21.72
CA ARG A 318 -11.37 28.58 -21.56
C ARG A 318 -11.47 30.12 -21.55
N LEU A 319 -12.00 30.70 -20.48
CA LEU A 319 -11.70 32.08 -20.10
C LEU A 319 -10.37 32.09 -19.34
N ILE A 320 -9.30 31.71 -20.03
CA ILE A 320 -7.95 32.25 -19.75
C ILE A 320 -7.45 32.78 -21.08
N ASP A 321 -7.91 33.99 -21.41
CA ASP A 321 -7.17 34.87 -22.29
C ASP A 321 -5.90 35.28 -21.53
N SER A 322 -4.75 34.93 -22.11
CA SER A 322 -3.39 35.35 -21.75
C SER A 322 -2.68 34.56 -20.62
N PRO A 323 -1.72 33.68 -20.96
CA PRO A 323 -0.68 33.27 -20.02
C PRO A 323 0.33 34.42 -19.85
N LEU A 324 0.70 34.73 -18.59
CA LEU A 324 1.93 35.44 -18.25
C LEU A 324 2.87 34.48 -17.53
#